data_AF-A0A1G6NT67-F1
#
_entry.id   AF-A0A1G6NT67-F1
#
_cell.length_a   1.000
_cell.length_b   1.000
_cell.length_c   1.000
_cell.angle_alpha   90.00
_cell.angle_beta   90.00
_cell.angle_gamma   90.00
#
_symmetry.space_group_name_H-M   'P 1'
#
loop_
_entity.id
_entity.type
_entity.pdbx_description
1 polymer ?
#
loop_
_entity_poly.entity_id
_entity_poly.type
_entity_poly.pdbx_seq_one_letter_code
_entity_poly.pdbx_strand_id
1 'polypeptide(L)'
;MADVIDGGTGELRLSPAEQAVRNMLAIPSGIYGPTMGAQELDQRIQDLADLIEHIAQVIVVLYEDRHAAEEAYLKAFAELMVMHAKHGAQLARQFAIAKTTTELHELNLAKEKLRYAEEMQKAVQNRSFGLMNIGKRFTAAMGMGNR
;
A
#
# COMPACT_ATOMS: atom_id res chain seq x y z
N MET A 1 -10.59 -25.20 4.00
CA MET A 1 -10.57 -24.39 5.24
C MET A 1 -11.56 -25.04 6.18
N ALA A 2 -11.14 -25.40 7.40
CA ALA A 2 -12.04 -26.07 8.35
C ALA A 2 -12.85 -24.99 9.08
N ASP A 3 -14.15 -24.97 8.85
CA ASP A 3 -15.07 -24.04 9.51
C ASP A 3 -15.16 -24.38 11.01
N VAL A 4 -14.91 -23.38 11.87
CA VAL A 4 -15.00 -23.55 13.33
C VAL A 4 -16.44 -23.29 13.75
N ILE A 5 -17.17 -24.37 14.03
CA ILE A 5 -18.58 -24.34 14.45
C ILE A 5 -18.65 -24.32 15.98
N ASP A 6 -19.48 -23.46 16.55
CA ASP A 6 -19.74 -23.44 17.98
C ASP A 6 -20.57 -24.67 18.39
N GLY A 7 -20.05 -25.49 19.30
CA GLY A 7 -20.66 -26.77 19.70
C GLY A 7 -21.96 -26.64 20.50
N GLY A 8 -22.31 -25.44 20.99
CA GLY A 8 -23.54 -25.19 21.75
C GLY A 8 -24.67 -24.60 20.91
N THR A 9 -24.35 -23.78 19.90
CA THR A 9 -25.36 -23.07 19.08
C THR A 9 -25.41 -23.56 17.63
N GLY A 10 -24.41 -24.30 17.15
CA GLY A 10 -24.32 -24.75 15.76
C GLY A 10 -24.01 -23.63 14.76
N GLU A 11 -23.70 -22.42 15.24
CA GLU A 11 -23.38 -21.27 14.40
C GLU A 11 -21.89 -21.25 14.04
N LEU A 12 -21.59 -20.68 12.87
CA LEU A 12 -20.22 -20.40 12.45
C LEU A 12 -19.61 -19.36 13.38
N ARG A 13 -18.59 -19.76 14.14
CA ARG A 13 -17.90 -18.85 15.06
C ARG A 13 -16.93 -18.01 14.24
N LEU A 14 -17.30 -16.75 13.97
CA LEU A 14 -16.35 -15.78 13.39
C LEU A 14 -15.19 -15.64 14.38
N SER A 15 -13.97 -15.94 13.93
CA SER A 15 -12.81 -15.78 14.79
C SER A 15 -12.64 -14.29 15.15
N PRO A 16 -12.13 -13.95 16.34
CA PRO A 16 -11.82 -12.56 16.68
C PRO A 16 -10.90 -11.88 15.65
N ALA A 17 -10.02 -12.66 15.01
CA ALA A 17 -9.17 -12.20 13.91
C ALA A 17 -9.98 -11.85 12.66
N GLU A 18 -10.98 -12.66 12.29
CA GLU A 18 -11.87 -12.36 11.17
C GLU A 18 -12.70 -11.11 11.42
N GLN A 19 -13.22 -10.91 12.64
CA GLN A 19 -13.92 -9.69 13.01
C GLN A 19 -13.02 -8.46 12.95
N ALA A 20 -11.77 -8.55 13.42
CA ALA A 20 -10.82 -7.45 13.34
C ALA A 20 -10.52 -7.06 11.90
N VAL A 21 -10.29 -8.04 11.01
CA VAL A 21 -10.06 -7.79 9.59
C VAL A 21 -11.30 -7.22 8.91
N ARG A 22 -12.51 -7.75 9.19
CA ARG A 22 -13.76 -7.19 8.66
C ARG A 22 -13.97 -5.74 9.07
N ASN A 23 -13.63 -5.37 10.30
CA ASN A 23 -13.74 -4.00 10.78
C ASN A 23 -12.72 -3.08 10.09
N MET A 24 -11.49 -3.54 9.86
CA MET A 24 -10.48 -2.79 9.12
C MET A 24 -10.84 -2.59 7.64
N LEU A 25 -11.56 -3.55 7.04
CA LEU A 25 -11.99 -3.52 5.64
C LEU A 25 -13.41 -2.97 5.42
N ALA A 26 -14.10 -2.57 6.50
CA ALA A 26 -15.46 -2.07 6.41
C ALA A 26 -15.51 -0.81 5.54
N ILE A 27 -16.40 -0.79 4.54
CA ILE A 27 -16.59 0.36 3.65
C ILE A 27 -17.40 1.43 4.41
N PRO A 28 -16.86 2.65 4.62
CA PRO A 28 -17.59 3.74 5.25
C PRO A 28 -18.94 4.02 4.57
N SER A 29 -19.98 4.26 5.38
CA SER A 29 -21.29 4.68 4.87
C SER A 29 -21.18 6.06 4.19
N GLY A 30 -21.86 6.23 3.05
CA GLY A 30 -21.87 7.49 2.29
C GLY A 30 -20.83 7.61 1.16
N ILE A 31 -20.02 6.57 0.90
CA ILE A 31 -18.98 6.60 -0.15
C ILE A 31 -19.53 6.81 -1.57
N TYR A 32 -20.75 6.35 -1.86
CA TYR A 32 -21.28 6.38 -3.23
C TYR A 32 -21.67 7.78 -3.72
N GLY A 33 -21.67 8.79 -2.85
CA GLY A 33 -21.97 10.18 -3.21
C GLY A 33 -23.38 10.36 -3.82
N PRO A 34 -23.74 11.60 -4.18
CA PRO A 34 -24.94 11.85 -4.97
C PRO A 34 -24.78 11.29 -6.39
N THR A 35 -25.91 10.96 -7.04
CA THR A 35 -25.94 10.57 -8.45
C THR A 35 -25.37 11.68 -9.33
N MET A 36 -24.35 11.36 -10.14
CA MET A 36 -23.67 12.32 -11.03
C MET A 36 -24.29 12.32 -12.43
N GLY A 37 -24.34 13.50 -13.06
CA GLY A 37 -24.70 13.64 -14.48
C GLY A 37 -23.57 13.21 -15.41
N ALA A 38 -23.87 13.00 -16.71
CA ALA A 38 -22.88 12.53 -17.69
C ALA A 38 -21.64 13.44 -17.83
N GLN A 39 -21.83 14.76 -17.86
CA GLN A 39 -20.71 15.73 -17.91
C GLN A 39 -19.85 15.72 -16.64
N GLU A 40 -20.49 15.52 -15.49
CA GLU A 40 -19.80 15.48 -14.19
C GLU A 40 -18.98 14.18 -14.05
N LEU A 41 -19.48 13.09 -14.65
CA LEU A 41 -18.78 11.82 -14.80
C LEU A 41 -17.52 11.96 -15.66
N ASP A 42 -17.61 12.61 -16.83
CA ASP A 42 -16.46 12.80 -17.72
C ASP A 42 -15.36 13.64 -17.04
N GLN A 43 -15.75 14.74 -16.37
CA GLN A 43 -14.80 15.55 -15.59
C GLN A 43 -14.16 14.74 -14.46
N ARG A 44 -14.94 13.95 -13.74
CA ARG A 44 -14.43 13.07 -12.67
C ARG A 44 -13.44 12.03 -13.17
N ILE A 45 -13.68 11.46 -14.36
CA ILE A 45 -12.76 10.50 -14.99
C ILE A 45 -11.44 11.19 -15.31
N GLN A 46 -11.49 12.41 -15.83
CA GLN A 46 -10.29 13.18 -16.18
C GLN A 46 -9.49 13.56 -14.93
N ASP A 47 -10.15 14.06 -13.88
CA ASP A 47 -9.51 14.36 -12.58
C ASP A 47 -8.86 13.11 -11.97
N LEU A 48 -9.50 11.94 -12.11
CA LEU A 48 -8.94 10.67 -11.65
C LEU A 48 -7.73 10.22 -12.47
N ALA A 49 -7.70 10.50 -13.78
CA ALA A 49 -6.55 10.21 -14.63
C ALA A 49 -5.34 11.06 -14.23
N ASP A 50 -5.54 12.37 -14.03
CA ASP A 50 -4.50 13.31 -13.58
C ASP A 50 -3.97 12.90 -12.19
N LEU A 51 -4.86 12.46 -11.29
CA LEU A 51 -4.48 11.94 -9.98
C LEU A 51 -3.60 10.68 -10.09
N ILE A 52 -3.94 9.74 -10.98
CA ILE A 52 -3.15 8.52 -11.21
C ILE A 52 -1.75 8.87 -11.72
N GLU A 53 -1.64 9.83 -12.64
CA GLU A 53 -0.35 10.30 -13.14
C GLU A 53 0.49 10.97 -12.02
N HIS A 54 -0.16 11.79 -11.18
CA HIS A 54 0.50 12.39 -10.03
C HIS A 54 1.00 11.34 -9.01
N ILE A 55 0.21 10.29 -8.74
CA ILE A 55 0.64 9.18 -7.86
C ILE A 55 1.92 8.53 -8.38
N ALA A 56 2.07 8.33 -9.69
CA ALA A 56 3.28 7.77 -10.27
C ALA A 56 4.50 8.67 -10.02
N GLN A 57 4.35 10.00 -10.15
CA GLN A 57 5.41 10.96 -9.83
C GLN A 57 5.81 10.91 -8.36
N VAL A 58 4.83 10.83 -7.44
CA VAL A 58 5.09 10.71 -6.00
C VAL A 58 5.88 9.44 -5.68
N ILE A 59 5.57 8.32 -6.33
CA ILE A 59 6.31 7.06 -6.13
C ILE A 59 7.77 7.21 -6.53
N VAL A 60 8.08 7.91 -7.63
CA VAL A 60 9.47 8.17 -8.04
C VAL A 60 10.21 8.96 -6.97
N VAL A 61 9.61 10.00 -6.41
CA VAL A 61 10.21 10.78 -5.30
C VAL A 61 10.45 9.89 -4.07
N LEU A 62 9.51 9.00 -3.74
CA LEU A 62 9.69 8.06 -2.62
C LEU A 62 10.84 7.06 -2.85
N TYR A 63 11.09 6.66 -4.10
CA TYR A 63 12.28 5.88 -4.45
C TYR A 63 13.56 6.67 -4.19
N GLU A 64 13.62 7.93 -4.60
CA GLU A 64 14.76 8.82 -4.34
C GLU A 64 15.00 9.01 -2.84
N ASP A 65 13.94 9.27 -2.05
CA ASP A 65 14.02 9.38 -0.59
C ASP A 65 14.55 8.09 0.06
N ARG A 66 14.08 6.93 -0.41
CA ARG A 66 14.58 5.62 0.05
C ARG A 66 16.06 5.45 -0.26
N HIS A 67 16.50 5.85 -1.45
CA HIS A 67 17.90 5.77 -1.85
C HIS A 67 18.77 6.72 -1.02
N ALA A 68 18.34 7.95 -0.79
CA ALA A 68 19.05 8.90 0.05
C ALA A 68 19.21 8.39 1.49
N ALA A 69 18.14 7.83 2.08
CA ALA A 69 18.20 7.23 3.41
C ALA A 69 19.11 5.98 3.45
N GLU A 70 19.14 5.18 2.38
CA GLU A 70 20.00 4.01 2.26
C GLU A 70 21.48 4.41 2.19
N GLU A 71 21.81 5.42 1.39
CA GLU A 71 23.16 5.98 1.33
C GLU A 71 23.61 6.56 2.67
N ALA A 72 22.74 7.29 3.37
CA ALA A 72 23.02 7.84 4.69
C ALA A 72 23.35 6.73 5.71
N TYR A 73 22.52 5.69 5.78
CA TYR A 73 22.76 4.54 6.65
C TYR A 73 24.07 3.82 6.32
N LEU A 74 24.31 3.53 5.02
CA LEU A 74 25.51 2.82 4.59
C LEU A 74 26.78 3.62 4.89
N LYS A 75 26.74 4.94 4.68
CA LYS A 75 27.85 5.83 5.00
C LYS A 75 28.16 5.81 6.49
N ALA A 76 27.16 6.06 7.34
CA ALA A 76 27.33 6.07 8.80
C ALA A 76 27.85 4.71 9.31
N PHE A 77 27.29 3.61 8.78
CA PHE A 77 27.70 2.26 9.12
C PHE A 77 29.15 1.98 8.73
N ALA A 78 29.54 2.35 7.52
CA ALA A 78 30.90 2.15 7.01
C ALA A 78 31.94 2.97 7.81
N GLU A 79 31.64 4.22 8.13
CA GLU A 79 32.51 5.08 8.94
C GLU A 79 32.79 4.45 10.32
N LEU A 80 31.74 3.93 10.99
CA LEU A 80 31.86 3.28 12.29
C LEU A 80 32.61 1.94 12.22
N MET A 81 32.42 1.18 11.13
CA MET A 81 33.18 -0.05 10.86
C MET A 81 34.68 0.22 10.72
N VAL A 82 35.06 1.30 10.03
CA VAL A 82 36.47 1.68 9.81
C VAL A 82 37.09 2.23 11.10
N MET A 83 36.40 3.10 11.83
CA MET A 83 36.91 3.69 13.09
C MET A 83 37.27 2.64 14.14
N HIS A 84 36.54 1.51 14.17
CA HIS A 84 36.74 0.44 15.14
C HIS A 84 37.41 -0.81 14.58
N ALA A 85 38.00 -0.74 13.37
CA ALA A 85 38.65 -1.88 12.71
C ALA A 85 39.69 -2.59 13.59
N LYS A 86 40.41 -1.83 14.42
CA LYS A 86 41.42 -2.33 15.38
C LYS A 86 40.88 -3.27 16.47
N HIS A 87 39.58 -3.26 16.73
CA HIS A 87 38.93 -4.10 17.74
C HIS A 87 38.44 -5.45 17.17
N GLY A 88 38.68 -5.71 15.88
CA GLY A 88 38.19 -6.89 15.18
C GLY A 88 36.81 -6.67 14.55
N ALA A 89 36.57 -7.33 13.41
CA ALA A 89 35.41 -7.09 12.56
C ALA A 89 34.06 -7.33 13.26
N GLN A 90 33.99 -8.30 14.19
CA GLN A 90 32.74 -8.64 14.88
C GLN A 90 32.33 -7.55 15.89
N LEU A 91 33.28 -7.07 16.70
CA LEU A 91 33.04 -5.99 17.66
C LEU A 91 32.75 -4.65 16.95
N ALA A 92 33.49 -4.34 15.89
CA ALA A 92 33.24 -3.17 15.06
C ALA A 92 31.82 -3.20 14.45
N ARG A 93 31.37 -4.36 13.96
CA ARG A 93 30.02 -4.54 13.42
C ARG A 93 28.94 -4.35 14.48
N GLN A 94 29.08 -4.97 15.65
CA GLN A 94 28.10 -4.80 16.72
C GLN A 94 28.01 -3.34 17.17
N PHE A 95 29.15 -2.65 17.27
CA PHE A 95 29.19 -1.24 17.59
C PHE A 95 28.50 -0.38 16.52
N ALA A 96 28.82 -0.61 15.24
CA ALA A 96 28.20 0.11 14.13
C ALA A 96 26.67 -0.07 14.13
N ILE A 97 26.17 -1.31 14.25
CA ILE A 97 24.73 -1.60 14.34
C ILE A 97 24.07 -0.85 15.50
N ALA A 98 24.70 -0.85 16.68
CA ALA A 98 24.15 -0.20 17.86
C ALA A 98 24.13 1.33 17.75
N LYS A 99 24.99 1.91 16.90
CA LYS A 99 25.15 3.36 16.75
C LYS A 99 24.42 3.94 15.54
N THR A 100 24.06 3.12 14.55
CA THR A 100 23.28 3.55 13.37
C THR A 100 21.79 3.25 13.48
N THR A 101 21.26 3.11 14.69
CA THR A 101 19.84 2.75 14.91
C THR A 101 18.89 3.82 14.39
N THR A 102 19.27 5.09 14.46
CA THR A 102 18.47 6.22 13.97
C THR A 102 18.39 6.19 12.45
N GLU A 103 19.52 6.08 11.76
CA GLU A 103 19.60 6.03 10.30
C GLU A 103 18.91 4.76 9.76
N LEU A 104 19.03 3.64 10.49
CA LEU A 104 18.29 2.43 10.15
C LEU A 104 16.77 2.61 10.30
N HIS A 105 16.33 3.33 11.34
CA HIS A 105 14.92 3.65 11.53
C HIS A 105 14.39 4.54 10.42
N GLU A 106 15.12 5.59 10.03
CA GLU A 106 14.76 6.48 8.92
C GLU A 106 14.67 5.72 7.59
N LEU A 107 15.63 4.83 7.30
CA LEU A 107 15.59 3.95 6.14
C LEU A 107 14.35 3.03 6.16
N ASN A 108 14.02 2.45 7.33
CA ASN A 108 12.85 1.59 7.46
C ASN A 108 11.55 2.38 7.23
N LEU A 109 11.44 3.60 7.76
CA LEU A 109 10.30 4.47 7.51
C LEU A 109 10.17 4.84 6.03
N ALA A 110 11.27 5.16 5.35
CA ALA A 110 11.25 5.45 3.91
C ALA A 110 10.78 4.23 3.10
N LYS A 111 11.25 3.03 3.45
CA LYS A 111 10.79 1.76 2.85
C LYS A 111 9.30 1.50 3.09
N GLU A 112 8.80 1.77 4.29
CA GLU A 112 7.39 1.59 4.62
C GLU A 112 6.48 2.56 3.86
N LYS A 113 6.89 3.84 3.75
CA LYS A 113 6.18 4.84 2.94
C LYS A 113 6.09 4.41 1.47
N LEU A 114 7.21 3.97 0.89
CA LEU A 114 7.25 3.47 -0.48
C LEU A 114 6.34 2.26 -0.66
N ARG A 115 6.46 1.25 0.22
CA ARG A 115 5.60 0.05 0.17
C ARG A 115 4.13 0.41 0.23
N TYR A 116 3.75 1.32 1.13
CA TYR A 116 2.36 1.74 1.27
C TYR A 116 1.85 2.43 -0.01
N ALA A 117 2.65 3.31 -0.62
CA ALA A 117 2.32 3.96 -1.88
C ALA A 117 2.14 2.98 -3.03
N GLU A 118 3.02 1.98 -3.17
CA GLU A 118 2.92 0.93 -4.19
C GLU A 118 1.67 0.06 -4.02
N GLU A 119 1.34 -0.33 -2.78
CA GLU A 119 0.13 -1.11 -2.50
C GLU A 119 -1.14 -0.29 -2.80
N MET A 120 -1.14 1.02 -2.50
CA MET A 120 -2.23 1.91 -2.89
C MET A 120 -2.37 2.04 -4.41
N GLN A 121 -1.26 2.18 -5.15
CA GLN A 121 -1.29 2.24 -6.62
C GLN A 121 -1.90 0.96 -7.21
N LYS A 122 -1.47 -0.22 -6.72
CA LYS A 122 -2.04 -1.51 -7.14
C LYS A 122 -3.54 -1.59 -6.84
N ALA A 123 -3.96 -1.15 -5.64
CA ALA A 123 -5.36 -1.14 -5.26
C ALA A 123 -6.20 -0.23 -6.18
N VAL A 124 -5.71 0.97 -6.51
CA VAL A 124 -6.35 1.88 -7.45
C VAL A 124 -6.44 1.26 -8.84
N GLN A 125 -5.35 0.70 -9.37
CA GLN A 125 -5.32 0.05 -10.67
C GLN A 125 -6.30 -1.14 -10.75
N ASN A 126 -6.31 -2.00 -9.74
CA ASN A 126 -7.22 -3.15 -9.66
C ASN A 126 -8.69 -2.69 -9.62
N ARG A 127 -8.99 -1.62 -8.87
CA ARG A 127 -10.32 -1.03 -8.84
C ARG A 127 -10.73 -0.49 -10.21
N SER A 128 -9.84 0.22 -10.90
CA SER A 128 -10.09 0.74 -12.26
C SER A 128 -10.37 -0.38 -13.25
N PHE A 129 -9.62 -1.49 -13.21
CA PHE A 129 -9.92 -2.66 -14.04
C PHE A 129 -11.26 -3.32 -13.69
N GLY A 130 -11.59 -3.41 -12.40
CA GLY A 130 -12.90 -3.89 -11.94
C GLY A 130 -14.04 -3.05 -12.53
N LEU A 131 -13.94 -1.73 -12.46
CA LEU A 131 -14.93 -0.81 -13.01
C LEU A 131 -15.04 -0.90 -14.54
N MET A 132 -13.91 -1.00 -15.26
CA MET A 132 -13.93 -1.15 -16.72
C MET A 132 -14.62 -2.47 -17.14
N ASN A 133 -14.39 -3.56 -16.41
CA ASN A 133 -15.04 -4.84 -16.67
C ASN A 133 -16.55 -4.79 -16.39
N ILE A 134 -16.96 -4.08 -15.33
CA ILE A 134 -18.38 -3.84 -15.04
C ILE A 134 -19.01 -3.02 -16.17
N GLY A 135 -18.38 -1.92 -16.58
CA GLY A 135 -18.85 -1.08 -17.69
C GLY A 135 -19.02 -1.87 -18.99
N LYS A 136 -18.03 -2.68 -19.38
CA LYS A 136 -18.12 -3.57 -20.56
C LYS A 136 -19.31 -4.52 -20.48
N ARG A 137 -19.59 -5.11 -19.31
CA ARG A 137 -20.74 -6.01 -19.11
C ARG A 137 -22.08 -5.27 -19.20
N PHE A 138 -22.18 -4.06 -18.63
CA PHE A 138 -23.39 -3.23 -18.76
C PHE A 138 -23.65 -2.81 -20.21
N THR A 139 -22.63 -2.37 -20.94
CA THR A 139 -22.76 -2.01 -22.36
C THR A 139 -23.14 -3.22 -23.21
N ALA A 140 -22.58 -4.40 -22.93
CA ALA A 140 -22.97 -5.65 -23.61
C ALA A 140 -24.43 -6.04 -23.30
N ALA A 141 -24.87 -5.91 -22.04
CA ALA A 141 -26.24 -6.20 -21.64
C ALA A 141 -27.27 -5.25 -22.28
N MET A 142 -26.95 -3.95 -22.38
CA MET A 142 -27.81 -2.96 -23.05
C MET A 142 -27.76 -3.07 -24.58
N GLY A 143 -26.63 -3.48 -25.17
CA GLY A 143 -26.47 -3.72 -26.60
C GLY A 143 -27.16 -4.99 -27.11
N MET A 144 -27.42 -5.98 -26.25
CA MET A 144 -28.21 -7.18 -26.58
C MET A 144 -29.72 -7.02 -26.37
N GLY A 145 -30.18 -5.91 -25.78
CA GLY A 145 -31.61 -5.61 -25.60
C GLY A 145 -32.30 -4.98 -26.82
N ASN A 146 -31.55 -4.72 -27.91
CA ASN A 146 -32.04 -4.02 -29.11
C ASN A 146 -31.91 -4.89 -30.40
N ARG A 147 -31.97 -6.22 -30.27
CA ARG A 147 -32.12 -7.15 -31.40
C ARG A 147 -33.25 -8.13 -31.15
#